data_AF-A0A336HWF9-F1
#
_entry.id   AF-A0A336HWF9-F1
#
_cell.length_a   1.000
_cell.length_b   1.000
_cell.length_c   1.000
_cell.angle_alpha   90.00
_cell.angle_beta   90.00
_cell.angle_gamma   90.00
#
_symmetry.space_group_name_H-M   'P 1'
#
loop_
_entity.id
_entity.type
_entity.pdbx_description
1 polymer ?
#
loop_
_entity_poly.entity_id
_entity_poly.type
_entity_poly.pdbx_seq_one_letter_code
_entity_poly.pdbx_strand_id
1 'polypeptide(L)'
;MSITMDEEIKRWTAKRKSALVMEIIQGKTTVAEAARAFDLPPSEIEEWVDDAKRGMENALRAKPLDIREQYEKQLKELQEAYGEAMLELRARKKLASLLGEDDR
;
A
#
# COMPACT_ATOMS: atom_id res chain seq x y z
N MET A 1 24.87 -3.19 -28.77
CA MET A 1 24.12 -3.39 -27.50
C MET A 1 23.58 -2.02 -27.08
N SER A 2 22.30 -1.73 -27.32
CA SER A 2 21.69 -0.43 -26.92
C SER A 2 20.19 -0.50 -26.62
N ILE A 3 19.54 -1.64 -26.86
CA ILE A 3 18.09 -1.81 -26.61
C ILE A 3 17.73 -1.84 -25.12
N THR A 4 18.63 -2.30 -24.24
CA THR A 4 18.33 -2.47 -22.82
C THR A 4 18.35 -1.16 -22.03
N MET A 5 19.24 -0.22 -22.39
CA MET A 5 19.36 1.07 -21.72
C MET A 5 18.16 1.98 -22.07
N ASP A 6 17.75 2.00 -23.34
CA ASP A 6 16.59 2.78 -23.80
C ASP A 6 15.25 2.28 -23.25
N GLU A 7 15.10 0.98 -22.98
CA GLU A 7 13.89 0.43 -22.32
C GLU A 7 13.84 0.76 -20.82
N GLU A 8 14.97 0.71 -20.10
CA GLU A 8 15.04 1.17 -18.69
C GLU A 8 14.71 2.67 -18.57
N ILE A 9 15.11 3.48 -19.55
CA ILE A 9 14.80 4.91 -19.62
C ILE A 9 13.29 5.17 -19.85
N LYS A 10 12.51 4.19 -20.32
CA LYS A 10 11.06 4.33 -20.51
C LYS A 10 10.21 3.92 -19.31
N ARG A 11 10.72 3.09 -18.39
CA ARG A 11 9.91 2.59 -17.26
C ARG A 11 10.11 3.41 -15.99
N TRP A 12 9.04 4.08 -15.55
CA TRP A 12 9.00 4.75 -14.24
C TRP A 12 8.80 3.75 -13.10
N THR A 13 9.91 3.18 -12.62
CA THR A 13 9.92 2.38 -11.39
C THR A 13 9.82 3.28 -10.16
N ALA A 14 9.33 2.74 -9.03
CA ALA A 14 9.23 3.48 -7.77
C ALA A 14 10.56 4.12 -7.35
N LYS A 15 11.68 3.41 -7.55
CA LYS A 15 13.02 3.91 -7.25
C LYS A 15 13.37 5.14 -8.09
N ARG A 16 13.15 5.09 -9.41
CA ARG A 16 13.44 6.22 -10.30
C ARG A 16 12.50 7.41 -10.06
N LYS A 17 11.20 7.15 -9.88
CA LYS A 17 10.19 8.14 -9.51
C LYS A 17 10.62 8.90 -8.25
N SER A 18 11.04 8.18 -7.21
CA SER A 18 11.50 8.78 -5.96
C SER A 18 12.77 9.63 -6.12
N ALA A 19 13.71 9.20 -6.97
CA ALA A 19 14.94 9.95 -7.25
C ALA A 19 14.63 11.29 -7.92
N LEU A 20 13.78 11.28 -8.97
CA LEU A 20 13.37 12.50 -9.66
C LEU A 20 12.63 13.46 -8.71
N VAL A 21 11.64 12.93 -7.96
CA VAL A 21 10.89 13.74 -6.99
C VAL A 21 11.80 14.35 -5.93
N MET A 22 12.80 13.61 -5.46
CA MET A 22 13.77 14.12 -4.49
C MET A 22 14.62 15.26 -5.08
N GLU A 23 15.08 15.16 -6.33
CA GLU A 23 15.80 16.25 -7.00
C GLU A 23 14.95 17.51 -7.13
N ILE A 24 13.65 17.35 -7.41
CA ILE A 24 12.68 18.46 -7.47
C ILE A 24 12.50 19.11 -6.10
N ILE A 25 12.28 18.32 -5.05
CA ILE A 25 12.11 18.84 -3.67
C ILE A 25 13.39 19.55 -3.19
N GLN A 26 14.57 19.06 -3.57
CA GLN A 26 15.86 19.68 -3.27
C GLN A 26 16.17 20.91 -4.13
N GLY A 27 15.33 21.25 -5.11
CA GLY A 27 15.53 22.39 -6.01
C GLY A 27 16.65 22.21 -7.04
N LYS A 28 17.13 20.98 -7.27
CA LYS A 28 18.17 20.66 -8.26
C LYS A 28 17.63 20.66 -9.69
N THR A 29 16.35 20.35 -9.84
CA THR A 29 15.61 20.43 -11.10
C THR A 29 14.20 20.93 -10.82
N THR A 30 13.57 21.53 -11.81
CA THR A 30 12.17 21.95 -11.73
C THR A 30 11.26 20.94 -12.41
N VAL A 31 9.97 20.94 -12.04
CA VAL A 31 8.93 20.15 -12.73
C VAL A 31 8.97 20.38 -14.24
N ALA A 32 9.12 21.64 -14.68
CA ALA A 32 9.15 22.00 -16.09
C ALA A 32 10.41 21.47 -16.83
N GLU A 33 11.56 21.46 -16.17
CA GLU A 33 12.79 20.89 -16.73
C GLU A 33 12.72 19.36 -16.81
N ALA A 34 12.22 18.71 -15.75
CA ALA A 34 12.01 17.28 -15.71
C ALA A 34 11.00 16.81 -16.77
N ALA A 35 9.87 17.53 -16.91
CA ALA A 35 8.85 17.27 -17.92
C ALA A 35 9.45 17.29 -19.33
N ARG A 36 10.26 18.31 -19.64
CA ARG A 36 10.96 18.44 -20.92
C ARG A 36 12.02 17.35 -21.13
N ALA A 37 12.77 17.00 -20.09
CA ALA A 37 13.87 16.04 -20.18
C ALA A 37 13.39 14.59 -20.35
N PHE A 38 12.26 14.25 -19.76
CA PHE A 38 11.73 12.87 -19.76
C PHE A 38 10.45 12.71 -20.58
N ASP A 39 10.05 13.74 -21.33
CA ASP A 39 8.82 13.76 -22.14
C ASP A 39 7.58 13.33 -21.36
N LEU A 40 7.43 13.91 -20.16
CA LEU A 40 6.30 13.65 -19.26
C LEU A 40 5.39 14.88 -19.15
N PRO A 41 4.08 14.68 -18.96
CA PRO A 41 3.18 15.75 -18.56
C PRO A 41 3.63 16.39 -17.24
N PRO A 42 3.75 17.72 -17.15
CA PRO A 42 4.08 18.40 -15.89
C PRO A 42 3.15 17.99 -14.74
N SER A 43 1.85 17.81 -15.02
CA SER A 43 0.85 17.40 -14.04
C SER A 43 1.12 16.03 -13.42
N GLU A 44 1.68 15.09 -14.17
CA GLU A 44 2.04 13.77 -13.66
C GLU A 44 3.19 13.88 -12.67
N ILE A 45 4.20 14.69 -12.97
CA ILE A 45 5.33 14.94 -12.06
C ILE A 45 4.85 15.70 -10.81
N GLU A 46 3.94 16.66 -10.95
CA GLU A 46 3.33 17.37 -9.81
C GLU A 46 2.60 16.41 -8.88
N GLU A 47 1.78 15.51 -9.43
CA GLU A 47 1.09 14.47 -8.65
C GLU A 47 2.10 13.61 -7.87
N TRP A 48 3.22 13.24 -8.48
CA TRP A 48 4.25 12.45 -7.83
C TRP A 48 4.93 13.18 -6.66
N VAL A 49 5.15 14.48 -6.82
CA VAL A 49 5.70 15.34 -5.78
C VAL A 49 4.71 15.47 -4.62
N ASP A 50 3.43 15.64 -4.91
CA ASP A 50 2.39 15.77 -3.89
C ASP A 50 2.13 14.45 -3.15
N ASP A 51 2.15 13.32 -3.86
CA ASP A 51 2.15 11.98 -3.26
C ASP A 51 3.31 11.80 -2.28
N ALA A 52 4.52 12.18 -2.68
CA ALA A 52 5.70 12.04 -1.84
C ALA A 52 5.63 12.94 -0.60
N LYS A 53 5.13 14.18 -0.73
CA LYS A 53 4.91 15.08 0.42
C LYS A 53 3.88 14.51 1.39
N ARG A 54 2.74 14.02 0.90
CA ARG A 54 1.72 13.36 1.73
C ARG A 54 2.26 12.11 2.41
N GLY A 55 3.01 11.29 1.67
CA GLY A 55 3.67 10.10 2.22
C GLY A 55 4.65 10.44 3.35
N MET A 56 5.42 11.51 3.19
CA MET A 56 6.33 12.01 4.22
C MET A 56 5.58 12.53 5.44
N GLU A 57 4.53 13.34 5.25
CA GLU A 57 3.69 13.82 6.36
C GLU A 57 3.08 12.65 7.14
N ASN A 58 2.55 11.65 6.45
CA ASN A 58 1.99 10.45 7.07
C ASN A 58 3.05 9.65 7.82
N ALA A 59 4.24 9.49 7.25
CA ALA A 59 5.35 8.78 7.90
C ALA A 59 5.87 9.53 9.15
N LEU A 60 5.82 10.86 9.16
CA LEU A 60 6.19 11.69 10.30
C LEU A 60 5.08 11.76 11.37
N ARG A 61 3.81 11.73 10.95
CA ARG A 61 2.64 11.70 11.86
C ARG A 61 2.50 10.33 12.54
N ALA A 62 2.72 9.26 11.79
CA ALA A 62 2.52 7.93 12.31
C ALA A 62 3.76 7.49 13.09
N LYS A 63 3.63 7.34 14.40
CA LYS A 63 4.66 6.61 15.18
C LYS A 63 4.68 5.17 14.67
N PRO A 64 5.82 4.65 14.19
CA PRO A 64 5.88 3.29 13.63
C PRO A 64 5.42 2.20 14.62
N LEU A 65 5.58 2.43 15.92
CA LEU A 65 5.08 1.55 16.97
C LEU A 65 3.54 1.53 17.02
N ASP A 66 2.88 2.69 16.87
CA ASP A 66 1.42 2.80 16.92
C ASP A 66 0.75 2.11 15.73
N ILE A 67 1.35 2.18 14.53
CA ILE A 67 0.81 1.47 13.35
C ILE A 67 0.88 -0.04 13.55
N ARG A 68 2.02 -0.55 14.03
CA ARG A 68 2.18 -1.99 14.27
C ARG A 68 1.21 -2.48 15.35
N GLU A 69 1.08 -1.76 16.45
CA GLU A 69 0.11 -2.09 17.50
C GLU A 69 -1.33 -2.05 16.99
N GLN A 70 -1.69 -1.08 16.14
CA GLN A 70 -3.01 -1.03 15.53
C GLN A 70 -3.29 -2.25 14.64
N TYR A 71 -2.33 -2.63 13.79
CA TYR A 71 -2.48 -3.83 12.96
C TYR A 71 -2.53 -5.11 13.80
N GLU A 72 -1.69 -5.24 14.83
CA GLU A 72 -1.71 -6.38 15.75
C GLU A 72 -3.05 -6.47 16.50
N LYS A 73 -3.60 -5.33 16.93
CA LYS A 73 -4.91 -5.26 17.58
C LYS A 73 -6.03 -5.67 16.62
N GLN A 74 -6.03 -5.16 15.39
CA GLN A 74 -7.01 -5.55 14.37
C GLN A 74 -6.92 -7.05 14.03
N LEU A 75 -5.71 -7.59 13.93
CA LEU A 75 -5.48 -9.03 13.73
C LEU A 75 -6.04 -9.86 14.87
N LYS A 76 -5.82 -9.42 16.12
CA LYS A 76 -6.32 -10.10 17.31
C LYS A 76 -7.84 -10.09 17.38
N GLU A 77 -8.47 -8.92 17.20
CA GLU A 77 -9.93 -8.79 17.18
C GLU A 77 -10.56 -9.66 16.08
N LEU A 78 -9.94 -9.69 14.89
CA LEU A 78 -10.40 -10.54 13.79
C LEU A 78 -10.25 -12.03 14.10
N GLN A 79 -9.14 -12.45 14.72
CA GLN A 79 -8.93 -13.84 15.14
C GLN A 79 -9.92 -14.27 16.21
N GLU A 80 -10.22 -13.41 17.19
CA GLU A 80 -11.20 -13.67 18.24
C GLU A 80 -12.61 -13.83 17.64
N ALA A 81 -13.05 -12.90 16.79
CA ALA A 81 -14.34 -12.99 16.10
C ALA A 81 -14.46 -14.24 15.21
N TYR A 82 -13.38 -14.60 14.50
CA TYR A 82 -13.34 -15.82 13.69
C TYR A 82 -13.42 -17.08 14.59
N GLY A 83 -12.73 -17.09 15.72
CA GLY A 83 -12.77 -18.17 16.69
C GLY A 83 -14.17 -18.38 17.28
N GLU A 84 -14.84 -17.29 17.67
CA GLU A 84 -16.22 -17.31 18.16
C GLU A 84 -17.18 -17.87 17.10
N ALA A 85 -17.11 -17.37 15.86
CA ALA A 85 -17.95 -17.86 14.76
C ALA A 85 -17.73 -19.36 14.49
N MET A 86 -16.48 -19.84 14.57
CA MET A 86 -16.17 -21.27 14.41
C MET A 86 -16.72 -22.13 15.55
N LEU A 87 -16.68 -21.64 16.79
CA LEU A 87 -17.27 -22.32 17.93
C LEU A 87 -18.79 -22.39 17.81
N GLU A 88 -19.43 -21.30 17.40
CA GLU A 88 -20.87 -21.25 17.17
C GLU A 88 -21.29 -22.22 16.05
N LEU A 89 -20.55 -22.25 14.93
CA LEU A 89 -20.78 -23.20 13.84
C LEU A 89 -20.67 -24.64 14.33
N ARG A 90 -19.66 -24.95 15.15
CA ARG A 90 -19.46 -26.29 15.71
C ARG A 90 -20.59 -26.67 16.66
N ALA A 91 -21.05 -25.75 17.51
CA ALA A 91 -22.16 -25.97 18.41
C ALA A 91 -23.46 -26.26 17.65
N ARG A 92 -23.75 -25.47 16.60
CA ARG A 92 -24.92 -25.67 15.72
C ARG A 92 -24.87 -27.03 15.02
N LYS A 93 -23.73 -27.42 14.45
CA LYS A 93 -23.56 -28.74 13.82
C LYS A 93 -23.76 -29.88 14.82
N LYS A 94 -23.22 -29.75 16.04
CA LYS A 94 -23.41 -30.76 17.08
C LYS A 94 -24.86 -30.87 17.52
N LEU A 95 -25.57 -29.75 17.64
CA LEU A 95 -26.99 -29.72 17.98
C LEU A 95 -27.84 -30.38 16.89
N ALA A 96 -27.61 -30.04 15.62
CA ALA A 96 -28.32 -30.64 14.48
C ALA A 96 -28.16 -32.18 14.45
N SER A 97 -26.95 -32.66 14.67
CA SER A 97 -26.65 -34.10 14.74
C SER A 97 -27.36 -34.79 15.92
N LEU A 98 -27.39 -34.15 17.11
CA LEU A 98 -28.12 -34.67 18.27
C LEU A 98 -29.64 -34.66 18.09
N LEU A 99 -30.18 -33.75 17.29
CA LEU A 99 -31.60 -33.66 16.94
C LEU A 99 -32.00 -34.60 15.80
N GLY A 100 -31.03 -35.33 15.20
CA GLY A 100 -31.30 -36.23 14.07
C GLY A 100 -31.72 -35.50 12.79
N GLU A 101 -31.37 -34.22 12.66
CA GLU A 101 -31.69 -33.42 11.47
C GLU A 101 -30.72 -33.68 10.30
N ASP A 102 -29.70 -34.53 10.48
CA ASP A 102 -28.73 -34.90 9.43
C ASP A 102 -29.36 -35.73 8.29
N ASP A 103 -30.60 -36.23 8.43
CA ASP A 103 -31.30 -37.11 7.47
C ASP A 103 -32.45 -36.43 6.67
N ARG A 104 -32.49 -35.09 6.58
CA ARG A 104 -33.43 -34.35 5.70
C ARG A 104 -32.77 -33.64 4.53
#